data_AF-A0A1B9FV17-F1
#
_entry.id   AF-A0A1B9FV17-F1
#
_cell.length_a   1.000
_cell.length_b   1.000
_cell.length_c   1.000
_cell.angle_alpha   90.00
_cell.angle_beta   90.00
_cell.angle_gamma   90.00
#
_symmetry.space_group_name_H-M   'P 1'
#
loop_
_entity.id
_entity.type
_entity.pdbx_description
1 polymer ?
#
loop_
_entity_poly.entity_id
_entity_poly.type
_entity_poly.pdbx_seq_one_letter_code
_entity_poly.pdbx_strand_id
1 'polypeptide(L)'
;MGKLIWNQWGRLLAITSAVYMIWASFWAYFFRKFFWDMVGGTLGPAGLVPGKNTQPLVNLVVLFPLLQTFTMVLGLFALALEMPLPILVNTAVHRSILLRIIIYFMAGSVGIMVYQGETISVIGEGRDGVVSV
;
A
#
# COMPACT_ATOMS: atom_id res chain seq x y z
N MET A 1 -32.24 -0.46 -16.26
CA MET A 1 -30.90 -0.22 -16.85
C MET A 1 -29.84 0.23 -15.83
N GLY A 2 -30.18 1.01 -14.80
CA GLY A 2 -29.19 1.49 -13.81
C GLY A 2 -28.39 0.40 -13.06
N LYS A 3 -29.00 -0.73 -12.68
CA LYS A 3 -28.30 -1.80 -11.94
C LYS A 3 -27.10 -2.40 -12.70
N LEU A 4 -27.14 -2.45 -14.04
CA LEU A 4 -26.04 -2.97 -14.85
C LEU A 4 -24.85 -2.00 -14.85
N ILE A 5 -25.16 -0.70 -14.96
CA ILE A 5 -24.18 0.40 -14.98
C ILE A 5 -23.44 0.46 -13.65
N TRP A 6 -24.15 0.45 -12.52
CA TRP A 6 -23.52 0.49 -11.18
C TRP A 6 -22.58 -0.70 -10.94
N ASN A 7 -22.93 -1.89 -11.42
CA ASN A 7 -22.09 -3.06 -11.28
C ASN A 7 -20.81 -2.97 -12.14
N GLN A 8 -20.93 -2.49 -13.38
CA GLN A 8 -19.77 -2.30 -14.25
C GLN A 8 -18.85 -1.17 -13.75
N TRP A 9 -19.42 -0.08 -13.24
CA TRP A 9 -18.67 1.02 -12.63
C TRP A 9 -17.94 0.59 -11.36
N GLY A 10 -18.61 -0.14 -10.46
CA GLY A 10 -17.99 -0.68 -9.26
C GLY A 10 -16.81 -1.61 -9.59
N ARG A 11 -16.97 -2.45 -10.63
CA ARG A 11 -15.91 -3.32 -11.11
C ARG A 11 -14.73 -2.54 -11.71
N LEU A 12 -15.00 -1.50 -12.52
CA LEU A 12 -13.94 -0.65 -13.07
C LEU A 12 -13.14 0.04 -11.95
N LEU A 13 -13.83 0.53 -10.92
CA LEU A 13 -13.22 1.15 -9.74
C LEU A 13 -12.35 0.14 -8.97
N ALA A 14 -12.83 -1.09 -8.78
CA ALA A 14 -12.06 -2.14 -8.13
C ALA A 14 -10.78 -2.51 -8.90
N ILE A 15 -10.87 -2.66 -10.24
CA ILE A 15 -9.71 -2.95 -11.09
C ILE A 15 -8.70 -1.81 -11.04
N THR A 16 -9.13 -0.57 -11.23
CA THR A 16 -8.24 0.61 -11.20
C THR A 16 -7.55 0.77 -9.85
N SER A 17 -8.29 0.58 -8.74
CA SER A 17 -7.73 0.62 -7.38
C SER A 17 -6.70 -0.49 -7.16
N ALA A 18 -6.98 -1.72 -7.61
CA ALA A 18 -6.05 -2.84 -7.48
C ALA A 18 -4.75 -2.62 -8.26
N VAL A 19 -4.84 -2.11 -9.51
CA VAL A 19 -3.67 -1.76 -10.31
C VAL A 19 -2.84 -0.66 -9.64
N TYR A 20 -3.50 0.39 -9.14
CA TYR A 20 -2.81 1.48 -8.46
C TYR A 20 -2.11 0.99 -7.17
N MET A 21 -2.74 0.09 -6.43
CA MET A 21 -2.17 -0.52 -5.24
C MET A 21 -0.94 -1.37 -5.54
N ILE A 22 -0.95 -2.15 -6.64
CA ILE A 22 0.23 -2.89 -7.10
C ILE A 22 1.36 -1.93 -7.47
N TRP A 23 1.04 -0.86 -8.23
CA TRP A 23 2.00 0.16 -8.62
C TRP A 23 2.62 0.87 -7.40
N ALA A 24 1.79 1.32 -6.46
CA ALA A 24 2.24 1.92 -5.21
C ALA A 24 3.12 0.97 -4.39
N SER A 25 2.79 -0.32 -4.36
CA SER A 25 3.60 -1.33 -3.66
C SER A 25 5.00 -1.47 -4.27
N PHE A 26 5.11 -1.40 -5.59
CA PHE A 26 6.41 -1.41 -6.28
C PHE A 26 7.28 -0.23 -5.84
N TRP A 27 6.72 0.99 -5.80
CA TRP A 27 7.42 2.18 -5.31
C TRP A 27 7.76 2.11 -3.83
N ALA A 28 6.93 1.46 -3.02
CA ALA A 28 7.15 1.33 -1.59
C ALA A 28 8.35 0.44 -1.22
N TYR A 29 8.82 -0.42 -2.14
CA TYR A 29 10.09 -1.14 -1.95
C TYR A 29 11.31 -0.22 -2.02
N PHE A 30 11.28 0.78 -2.91
CA PHE A 30 12.36 1.75 -3.05
C PHE A 30 12.31 2.80 -1.92
N PHE A 31 11.11 3.28 -1.60
CA PHE A 31 10.90 4.31 -0.59
C PHE A 31 10.07 3.75 0.56
N ARG A 32 10.75 3.11 1.50
CA ARG A 32 10.14 2.45 2.67
C ARG A 32 9.78 3.48 3.73
N LYS A 33 8.53 3.97 3.68
CA LYS A 33 7.94 4.86 4.69
C LYS A 33 6.71 4.21 5.32
N PHE A 34 6.52 4.45 6.61
CA PHE A 34 5.39 3.92 7.37
C PHE A 34 4.44 5.05 7.76
N PHE A 35 3.13 4.83 7.59
CA PHE A 35 2.13 5.87 7.85
C PHE A 35 2.18 6.43 9.27
N TRP A 36 2.29 5.58 10.29
CA TRP A 36 2.25 6.05 11.67
C TRP A 36 3.56 6.62 12.19
N ASP A 37 4.60 6.73 11.35
CA ASP A 37 5.89 7.32 11.72
C ASP A 37 5.74 8.80 12.19
N MET A 38 4.74 9.50 11.66
CA MET A 38 4.41 10.87 12.08
C MET A 38 3.88 10.98 13.52
N VAL A 39 3.37 9.89 14.12
CA VAL A 39 2.77 9.94 15.45
C VAL A 39 3.87 9.99 16.52
N GLY A 40 3.96 11.15 17.16
CA GLY A 40 4.98 11.42 18.17
C GLY A 40 6.38 11.63 17.61
N GLY A 41 6.51 11.78 16.28
CA GLY A 41 7.77 12.11 15.63
C GLY A 41 8.06 13.60 15.66
N THR A 42 9.35 13.95 15.69
CA THR A 42 9.82 15.34 15.63
C THR A 42 10.56 15.59 14.32
N LEU A 43 10.55 16.83 13.84
CA LEU A 43 11.35 17.22 12.68
C LEU A 43 12.82 17.35 13.10
N GLY A 44 13.66 16.45 12.58
CA GLY A 44 15.10 16.51 12.73
C GLY A 44 15.80 17.10 11.49
N PRO A 45 17.13 17.29 11.56
CA PRO A 45 17.92 17.87 10.46
C PRO A 45 17.87 17.07 9.15
N ALA A 46 17.60 15.75 9.24
CA ALA A 46 17.56 14.82 8.12
C ALA A 46 16.14 14.33 7.79
N GLY A 47 15.10 14.91 8.39
CA GLY A 47 13.70 14.52 8.19
C GLY A 47 12.98 14.15 9.48
N LEU A 48 11.85 13.46 9.34
CA LEU A 48 10.99 13.07 10.47
C LEU A 48 11.67 11.97 11.29
N VAL A 49 11.90 12.22 12.58
CA VAL A 49 12.46 11.27 13.53
C VAL A 49 11.31 10.59 14.26
N PRO A 50 11.16 9.25 14.16
CA PRO A 50 10.07 8.54 14.82
C PRO A 50 10.12 8.71 16.34
N GLY A 51 8.96 8.86 16.96
CA GLY A 51 8.83 8.84 18.42
C GLY A 51 9.32 7.51 19.01
N LYS A 52 9.82 7.51 20.25
CA LYS A 52 10.38 6.32 20.93
C LYS A 52 9.41 5.11 20.94
N ASN A 53 8.11 5.37 20.97
CA ASN A 53 7.07 4.33 20.97
C ASN A 53 6.86 3.70 19.59
N THR A 54 7.17 4.43 18.52
CA THR A 54 6.90 4.06 17.12
C THR A 54 8.15 3.56 16.39
N GLN A 55 9.35 3.89 16.89
CA GLN A 55 10.64 3.41 16.38
C GLN A 55 10.72 1.90 16.11
N PRO A 56 10.29 0.98 17.01
CA PRO A 56 10.43 -0.46 16.73
C PRO A 56 9.59 -0.91 15.54
N LEU A 57 8.38 -0.34 15.36
CA LEU A 57 7.50 -0.64 14.24
C LEU A 57 8.06 -0.08 12.93
N VAL A 58 8.57 1.15 12.96
CA VAL A 58 9.22 1.77 11.79
C VAL A 58 10.45 0.97 11.38
N ASN A 59 11.33 0.62 12.32
CA ASN A 59 12.53 -0.16 12.05
C ASN A 59 12.21 -1.54 11.46
N LEU A 60 11.16 -2.21 11.95
CA LEU A 60 10.73 -3.50 11.41
C LEU A 60 10.30 -3.38 9.94
N VAL A 61 9.53 -2.35 9.60
CA VAL A 61 9.03 -2.10 8.24
C VAL A 61 10.15 -1.65 7.29
N VAL A 62 11.09 -0.85 7.80
CA VAL A 62 12.25 -0.40 7.03
C VAL A 62 13.21 -1.55 6.78
N LEU A 63 13.49 -2.41 7.76
CA LEU A 63 14.41 -3.55 7.61
C LEU A 63 13.81 -4.68 6.77
N PHE A 64 12.56 -5.05 7.03
CA PHE A 64 11.87 -6.12 6.33
C PHE A 64 10.65 -5.55 5.60
N PRO A 65 10.57 -5.64 4.25
CA PRO A 65 9.50 -5.05 3.47
C PRO A 65 8.20 -5.89 3.52
N LEU A 66 7.74 -6.20 4.73
CA LEU A 66 6.58 -7.05 4.98
C LEU A 66 5.29 -6.37 4.52
N LEU A 67 5.10 -5.09 4.86
CA LEU A 67 3.91 -4.34 4.48
C LEU A 67 3.81 -4.18 2.97
N GLN A 68 4.92 -3.86 2.31
CA GLN A 68 4.99 -3.71 0.85
C GLN A 68 4.63 -5.00 0.14
N THR A 69 5.17 -6.12 0.61
CA THR A 69 4.86 -7.44 0.07
C THR A 69 3.38 -7.78 0.28
N PHE A 70 2.83 -7.49 1.45
CA PHE A 70 1.44 -7.75 1.76
C PHE A 70 0.49 -6.89 0.91
N THR A 71 0.79 -5.60 0.72
CA THR A 71 0.06 -4.69 -0.18
C THR A 71 0.13 -5.19 -1.63
N MET A 72 1.29 -5.64 -2.09
CA MET A 72 1.45 -6.16 -3.44
C MET A 72 0.61 -7.42 -3.66
N VAL A 73 0.66 -8.36 -2.72
CA VAL A 73 -0.11 -9.61 -2.77
C VAL A 73 -1.61 -9.34 -2.72
N LEU A 74 -2.08 -8.48 -1.81
CA LEU A 74 -3.50 -8.12 -1.73
C LEU A 74 -3.99 -7.41 -2.99
N GLY A 75 -3.17 -6.55 -3.60
CA GLY A 75 -3.49 -5.87 -4.86
C GLY A 75 -3.62 -6.87 -6.02
N LEU A 76 -2.68 -7.82 -6.11
CA LEU A 76 -2.75 -8.92 -7.09
C LEU A 76 -3.99 -9.81 -6.86
N PHE A 77 -4.33 -10.10 -5.60
CA PHE A 77 -5.50 -10.90 -5.26
C PHE A 77 -6.80 -10.18 -5.63
N ALA A 78 -6.91 -8.89 -5.32
CA ALA A 78 -8.04 -8.05 -5.72
C ALA A 78 -8.19 -8.00 -7.25
N LEU A 79 -7.08 -7.85 -7.99
CA LEU A 79 -7.08 -7.88 -9.44
C LEU A 79 -7.52 -9.24 -10.00
N ALA A 80 -7.01 -10.32 -9.44
CA ALA A 80 -7.36 -11.69 -9.83
C ALA A 80 -8.83 -12.05 -9.54
N LEU A 81 -9.50 -11.38 -8.59
CA LEU A 81 -10.92 -11.57 -8.34
C LEU A 81 -11.80 -10.86 -9.39
N GLU A 82 -11.39 -9.69 -9.87
CA GLU A 82 -12.13 -8.91 -10.87
C GLU A 82 -11.81 -9.27 -12.32
N MET A 83 -10.58 -9.68 -12.56
CA MET A 83 -10.09 -10.24 -13.82
C MET A 83 -9.58 -11.65 -13.54
N PRO A 84 -10.48 -12.64 -13.41
CA PRO A 84 -10.10 -14.01 -13.07
C PRO A 84 -9.15 -14.58 -14.12
N LEU A 85 -8.00 -15.06 -13.64
CA LEU A 85 -7.16 -15.96 -14.42
C LEU A 85 -7.98 -17.18 -14.83
N PRO A 86 -7.68 -17.83 -15.97
CA PRO A 86 -8.43 -18.98 -16.47
C PRO A 86 -8.64 -20.10 -15.43
N ILE A 87 -7.70 -20.24 -14.49
CA ILE A 87 -7.70 -21.23 -13.41
C ILE A 87 -8.72 -20.90 -12.30
N LEU A 88 -9.06 -19.61 -12.11
CA LEU A 88 -9.96 -19.13 -11.06
C LEU A 88 -11.39 -18.91 -11.55
N VAL A 89 -11.62 -18.98 -12.86
CA VAL A 89 -12.94 -18.80 -13.47
C VAL A 89 -13.93 -19.81 -12.89
N ASN A 90 -15.12 -19.35 -12.52
CA ASN A 90 -16.23 -20.16 -11.99
C ASN A 90 -15.99 -20.87 -10.63
N THR A 91 -14.88 -20.61 -9.95
CA THR A 91 -14.64 -21.12 -8.58
C THR A 91 -15.55 -20.43 -7.55
N ALA A 92 -15.74 -21.06 -6.38
CA ALA A 92 -16.49 -20.47 -5.26
C ALA A 92 -15.87 -19.14 -4.77
N VAL A 93 -14.55 -19.02 -4.88
CA VAL A 93 -13.78 -17.82 -4.53
C VAL A 93 -14.14 -16.65 -5.46
N HIS A 94 -14.19 -16.88 -6.78
CA HIS A 94 -14.52 -15.83 -7.75
C HIS A 94 -15.98 -15.33 -7.63
N ARG A 95 -16.92 -16.22 -7.30
CA ARG A 95 -18.36 -15.88 -7.21
C ARG A 95 -18.75 -15.20 -5.89
N SER A 96 -17.91 -15.27 -4.85
CA SER A 96 -18.25 -14.76 -3.53
C SER A 96 -18.13 -13.22 -3.46
N ILE A 97 -19.26 -12.55 -3.31
CA ILE A 97 -19.29 -11.09 -3.09
C ILE A 97 -18.73 -10.70 -1.71
N LEU A 98 -18.99 -11.54 -0.70
CA LEU A 98 -18.50 -11.29 0.67
C LEU A 98 -16.98 -11.29 0.72
N LEU A 99 -16.35 -12.24 0.03
CA LEU A 99 -14.89 -12.33 -0.04
C LEU A 99 -14.30 -11.08 -0.69
N ARG A 100 -14.91 -10.57 -1.77
CA ARG A 100 -14.48 -9.32 -2.42
C ARG A 100 -14.52 -8.12 -1.46
N ILE A 101 -15.61 -7.97 -0.71
CA ILE A 101 -15.77 -6.87 0.26
C ILE A 101 -14.66 -6.94 1.33
N ILE A 102 -14.41 -8.13 1.88
CA ILE A 102 -13.34 -8.33 2.88
C ILE A 102 -11.98 -7.98 2.30
N ILE A 103 -11.67 -8.48 1.09
CA ILE A 103 -10.40 -8.19 0.41
C ILE A 103 -10.25 -6.70 0.14
N TYR A 104 -11.28 -6.00 -0.31
CA TYR A 104 -11.22 -4.55 -0.55
C TYR A 104 -11.02 -3.76 0.74
N PHE A 105 -11.69 -4.16 1.83
CA PHE A 105 -11.51 -3.53 3.12
C PHE A 105 -10.08 -3.74 3.67
N MET A 106 -9.56 -4.96 3.57
CA MET A 106 -8.18 -5.27 3.97
C MET A 106 -7.16 -4.53 3.09
N ALA A 107 -7.36 -4.55 1.78
CA ALA A 107 -6.52 -3.87 0.81
C ALA A 107 -6.43 -2.36 1.08
N GLY A 108 -7.57 -1.71 1.34
CA GLY A 108 -7.61 -0.30 1.71
C GLY A 108 -6.88 -0.01 3.02
N SER A 109 -7.12 -0.84 4.05
CA SER A 109 -6.53 -0.66 5.38
C SER A 109 -5.00 -0.82 5.37
N VAL A 110 -4.49 -1.83 4.66
CA VAL A 110 -3.05 -2.06 4.49
C VAL A 110 -2.44 -1.01 3.56
N GLY A 111 -3.15 -0.62 2.49
CA GLY A 111 -2.72 0.43 1.59
C GLY A 111 -2.44 1.76 2.30
N ILE A 112 -3.27 2.13 3.27
CA ILE A 112 -3.05 3.34 4.10
C ILE A 112 -1.74 3.24 4.89
N MET A 113 -1.35 2.05 5.37
CA MET A 113 -0.12 1.88 6.15
C MET A 113 1.15 2.14 5.34
N VAL A 114 1.07 1.98 4.01
CA VAL A 114 2.13 2.31 3.05
C VAL A 114 1.97 3.78 2.66
N TYR A 115 2.51 4.67 3.49
CA TYR A 115 2.39 6.11 3.29
C TYR A 115 3.42 6.61 2.29
N GLN A 116 2.93 7.19 1.19
CA GLN A 116 3.71 8.00 0.27
C GLN A 116 3.03 9.36 0.12
N GLY A 117 3.25 10.27 1.10
CA GLY A 117 3.15 11.70 0.84
C GLY A 117 4.35 12.11 0.00
N GLU A 118 4.15 12.89 -1.05
CA GLU A 118 5.15 13.34 -2.05
C GLU A 118 6.33 14.16 -1.50
N THR A 119 6.64 14.05 -0.20
CA THR A 119 7.85 14.60 0.37
C THR A 119 9.02 13.70 -0.04
N ILE A 120 9.72 14.10 -1.09
CA ILE A 120 11.14 13.80 -1.33
C ILE A 120 11.89 14.18 -0.05
N SER A 121 12.04 13.22 0.87
CA SER A 121 13.02 13.32 1.94
C SER A 121 14.24 12.60 1.40
N VAL A 122 15.14 13.43 0.88
CA VAL A 122 16.44 13.08 0.32
C VAL A 122 17.08 11.92 1.08
N ILE A 123 17.36 10.85 0.35
CA ILE A 123 18.29 9.81 0.77
C ILE A 123 19.66 10.46 0.93
N GLY A 124 20.24 10.37 2.11
CA GLY A 124 21.59 10.83 2.36
C GLY A 124 21.99 10.52 3.79
N GLU A 125 22.44 9.29 4.03
CA GLU A 125 23.31 9.03 5.16
C GLU A 125 24.60 9.83 4.93
N GLY A 126 24.73 10.93 5.67
CA GLY A 126 25.94 11.72 5.75
C GLY A 126 26.18 12.03 7.23
N ARG A 127 27.22 11.40 7.79
CA ARG A 127 27.73 11.76 9.12
C ARG A 127 28.31 13.18 9.16
N ASP A 128 28.35 13.90 8.04
CA ASP A 128 28.94 15.23 7.93
C ASP A 128 27.96 16.15 7.19
N GLY A 129 27.39 17.12 7.91
CA GLY A 129 26.25 17.93 7.48
C GLY A 129 26.52 18.94 6.36
N VAL A 130 26.64 18.48 5.12
CA VAL A 130 26.57 19.34 3.93
C VAL A 130 25.79 18.63 2.81
N VAL A 131 24.68 19.24 2.38
CA VAL A 131 23.88 18.81 1.23
C VAL A 131 24.04 19.86 0.13
N SER A 132 24.48 19.44 -1.06
CA SER A 132 24.41 20.24 -2.29
C SER A 132 23.36 19.66 -3.22
N VAL A 133 22.54 20.57 -3.76
CA VAL A 133 21.35 20.46 -4.63
C VAL A 133 21.40 19.33 -5.67
#